data_AF-A0A7K0EJE0-F1
#
_entry.id   AF-A0A7K0EJE0-F1
#
_cell.length_a   1.000
_cell.length_b   1.000
_cell.length_c   1.000
_cell.angle_alpha   90.00
_cell.angle_beta   90.00
_cell.angle_gamma   90.00
#
_symmetry.space_group_name_H-M   'P 1'
#
loop_
_entity.id
_entity.type
_entity.pdbx_description
1 polymer ?
#
loop_
_entity_poly.entity_id
_entity_poly.type
_entity_poly.pdbx_seq_one_letter_code
_entity_poly.pdbx_strand_id
1 'polypeptide(L)'
;MTETQLQHQRTQAKAAWNLTKLRLRSGQANPADVEQARLVYEALTTAHPTSEPAQPSRPIRPPGTSLPPAVAALVNTIRAEQGEISRRKAELSNSLGSIPDELACPDVVGQILTLRRAWVEKQDEIRYALDHGHRPAQEPVKLVEDSFSASLPTDKFELDRLIRYEKSKLSKYRSGLDRSSTEAKKQHYRTQIAKAELKLERMLALFKAL
;
A
#
# COMPACT_ATOMS: atom_id res chain seq x y z
N MET A 1 2.35 17.91 25.13
CA MET A 1 1.53 17.26 24.08
C MET A 1 2.47 16.80 23.00
N THR A 2 2.34 15.55 22.56
CA THR A 2 3.16 15.05 21.44
C THR A 2 2.77 15.77 20.14
N GLU A 3 3.68 15.86 19.16
CA GLU A 3 3.36 16.50 17.87
C GLU A 3 2.17 15.80 17.17
N THR A 4 2.08 14.48 17.30
CA THR A 4 0.97 13.67 16.76
C THR A 4 -0.36 13.97 17.45
N GLN A 5 -0.36 14.16 18.77
CA GLN A 5 -1.55 14.56 19.53
C GLN A 5 -2.00 15.98 19.16
N LEU A 6 -1.05 16.90 18.98
CA LEU A 6 -1.35 18.28 18.57
C LEU A 6 -1.94 18.32 17.15
N GLN A 7 -1.39 17.55 16.20
CA GLN A 7 -1.96 17.42 14.86
C GLN A 7 -3.37 16.81 14.88
N HIS A 8 -3.60 15.81 15.72
CA HIS A 8 -4.93 15.21 15.87
C HIS A 8 -5.94 16.21 16.42
N GLN A 9 -5.57 16.96 17.46
CA GLN A 9 -6.42 18.01 18.04
C GLN A 9 -6.69 19.16 17.07
N ARG A 10 -5.69 19.60 16.28
CA ARG A 10 -5.89 20.58 15.20
C ARG A 10 -6.89 20.09 14.16
N THR A 11 -6.81 18.81 13.79
CA THR A 11 -7.74 18.20 12.82
C THR A 11 -9.15 18.13 13.39
N GLN A 12 -9.31 17.73 14.64
CA GLN A 12 -10.60 17.71 15.33
C GLN A 12 -11.21 19.11 15.49
N ALA A 13 -10.41 20.10 15.90
CA ALA A 13 -10.87 21.48 16.05
C ALA A 13 -11.29 22.10 14.71
N LYS A 14 -10.55 21.82 13.62
CA LYS A 14 -10.94 22.24 12.27
C LYS A 14 -12.27 21.61 11.82
N ALA A 15 -12.45 20.31 12.10
CA ALA A 15 -13.69 19.61 11.79
C ALA A 15 -14.87 20.17 12.60
N ALA A 16 -14.66 20.45 13.90
CA ALA A 16 -15.66 21.07 14.77
C ALA A 16 -16.05 22.47 14.26
N TRP A 17 -15.10 23.32 13.88
CA TRP A 17 -15.38 24.64 13.32
C TRP A 17 -16.20 24.57 12.02
N ASN A 18 -15.85 23.65 11.11
CA ASN A 18 -16.60 23.44 9.88
C ASN A 18 -18.03 22.91 10.15
N LEU A 19 -18.18 22.03 11.13
CA LEU A 19 -19.50 21.53 11.55
C LEU A 19 -20.37 22.66 12.10
N THR A 20 -19.81 23.54 12.94
CA THR A 20 -20.56 24.68 13.50
C THR A 20 -20.95 25.68 12.42
N LYS A 21 -20.10 25.92 11.41
CA LYS A 21 -20.47 26.72 10.22
C LYS A 21 -21.65 26.13 9.46
N LEU A 22 -21.67 24.81 9.27
CA LEU A 22 -22.79 24.12 8.63
C LEU A 22 -24.08 24.22 9.46
N ARG A 23 -23.98 24.10 10.78
CA ARG A 23 -25.12 24.26 11.70
C ARG A 23 -25.66 25.70 11.73
N LEU A 24 -24.81 26.70 11.61
CA LEU A 24 -25.23 28.10 11.48
C LEU A 24 -26.04 28.29 10.18
N ARG A 25 -25.58 27.71 9.06
CA ARG A 25 -26.31 27.74 7.78
C ARG A 25 -27.67 27.05 7.85
N SER A 26 -27.81 26.02 8.69
CA SER A 26 -29.09 25.34 8.92
C SER A 26 -29.94 25.96 10.03
N GLY A 27 -29.54 27.12 10.59
CA GLY A 27 -30.26 27.79 11.69
C GLY A 27 -30.21 27.08 13.04
N GLN A 28 -29.29 26.12 13.22
CA GLN A 28 -29.15 25.28 14.42
C GLN A 28 -28.01 25.69 15.34
N ALA A 29 -27.27 26.76 15.00
CA ALA A 29 -26.20 27.30 15.82
C ALA A 29 -26.22 28.83 15.76
N ASN A 30 -25.69 29.46 16.79
CA ASN A 30 -25.55 30.90 16.85
C ASN A 30 -24.21 31.34 16.25
N PRO A 31 -24.11 32.59 15.75
CA PRO A 31 -22.86 33.14 15.24
C PRO A 31 -21.76 33.15 16.32
N ALA A 32 -22.12 33.29 17.59
CA ALA A 32 -21.19 33.19 18.72
C ALA A 32 -20.51 31.82 18.82
N ASP A 33 -21.21 30.73 18.47
CA ASP A 33 -20.66 29.37 18.54
C ASP A 33 -19.59 29.15 17.47
N VAL A 34 -19.75 29.79 16.31
CA VAL A 34 -18.76 29.75 15.21
C VAL A 34 -17.49 30.50 15.61
N GLU A 35 -17.62 31.65 16.26
CA GLU A 35 -16.47 32.41 16.76
C GLU A 35 -15.72 31.66 17.87
N GLN A 36 -16.43 31.04 18.81
CA GLN A 36 -15.80 30.20 19.83
C GLN A 36 -15.03 29.02 19.21
N ALA A 37 -15.62 28.32 18.24
CA ALA A 37 -14.94 27.22 17.55
C ALA A 37 -13.73 27.70 16.73
N ARG A 38 -13.77 28.93 16.19
CA ARG A 38 -12.62 29.55 15.49
C ARG A 38 -11.47 29.84 16.46
N LEU A 39 -11.76 30.44 17.61
CA LEU A 39 -10.76 30.76 18.64
C LEU A 39 -10.05 29.51 19.17
N VAL A 40 -10.78 28.41 19.37
CA VAL A 40 -10.20 27.13 19.79
C VAL A 40 -9.24 26.58 18.73
N TYR A 41 -9.60 26.66 17.45
CA TYR A 41 -8.72 26.24 16.36
C TYR A 41 -7.46 27.12 16.27
N GLU A 42 -7.63 28.45 16.35
CA GLU A 42 -6.53 29.41 16.30
C GLU A 42 -5.55 29.19 17.47
N ALA A 43 -6.05 28.98 18.69
CA ALA A 43 -5.23 28.68 19.87
C ALA A 43 -4.39 27.40 19.71
N LEU A 44 -4.95 26.36 19.07
CA LEU A 44 -4.23 25.11 18.81
C LEU A 44 -3.22 25.25 17.66
N THR A 45 -3.43 26.18 16.73
CA THR A 45 -2.46 26.47 15.65
C THR A 45 -1.25 27.27 16.14
N THR A 46 -1.42 28.16 17.11
CA THR A 46 -0.33 28.97 17.70
C THR A 46 0.43 28.23 18.80
N ALA A 47 -0.15 27.15 19.37
CA ALA A 47 0.55 26.30 20.32
C ALA A 47 1.76 25.60 19.67
N HIS A 48 2.96 25.82 20.24
CA HIS A 48 4.17 25.07 19.90
C HIS A 48 4.28 23.82 20.78
N PRO A 49 4.72 22.67 20.23
CA PRO A 49 4.96 21.48 21.02
C PRO A 49 6.12 21.73 21.99
N THR A 50 5.89 21.48 23.28
CA THR A 50 6.98 21.36 24.27
C THR A 50 7.89 20.21 23.84
N SER A 51 9.18 20.50 23.66
CA SER A 51 10.21 19.54 23.22
C SER A 51 10.13 18.23 24.01
N GLU A 52 9.92 17.12 23.30
CA GLU A 52 9.88 15.78 23.87
C GLU A 52 11.29 15.24 24.20
N PRO A 53 11.43 14.43 25.27
CA PRO A 53 12.48 13.43 25.38
C PRO A 53 12.24 12.30 24.37
N ALA A 54 13.34 11.71 23.90
CA ALA A 54 13.45 10.72 22.83
C ALA A 54 12.25 9.75 22.66
N GLN A 55 11.66 9.74 21.47
CA GLN A 55 10.66 8.77 21.04
C GLN A 55 11.19 7.33 21.13
N PRO A 56 10.35 6.34 21.48
CA PRO A 56 10.69 4.95 21.32
C PRO A 56 10.83 4.66 19.82
N SER A 57 12.05 4.27 19.44
CA SER A 57 12.38 3.82 18.09
C SER A 57 11.39 2.74 17.67
N ARG A 58 10.67 2.99 16.56
CA ARG A 58 10.11 1.92 15.74
C ARG A 58 11.19 0.86 15.55
N PRO A 59 10.87 -0.44 15.50
CA PRO A 59 11.87 -1.46 15.21
C PRO A 59 12.52 -1.10 13.88
N ILE A 60 13.73 -0.53 13.97
CA ILE A 60 14.63 -0.33 12.86
C ILE A 60 14.94 -1.75 12.44
N ARG A 61 14.39 -2.13 11.28
CA ARG A 61 14.81 -3.31 10.54
C ARG A 61 16.35 -3.29 10.57
N PRO A 62 17.01 -4.37 10.99
CA PRO A 62 18.44 -4.35 11.26
C PRO A 62 19.20 -3.71 10.08
N PRO A 63 20.09 -2.73 10.33
CA PRO A 63 20.88 -2.10 9.28
C PRO A 63 21.91 -3.13 8.82
N GLY A 64 21.56 -3.96 7.83
CA GLY A 64 22.42 -5.08 7.47
C GLY A 64 22.05 -5.85 6.20
N THR A 65 21.11 -5.35 5.39
CA THR A 65 20.95 -5.84 4.01
C THR A 65 20.88 -4.63 3.12
N SER A 66 22.06 -4.09 2.78
CA SER A 66 22.19 -3.19 1.65
C SER A 66 21.57 -3.91 0.46
N LEU A 67 20.48 -3.37 -0.09
CA LEU A 67 19.90 -3.92 -1.31
C LEU A 67 21.01 -4.05 -2.36
N PRO A 68 21.02 -5.13 -3.18
CA PRO A 68 21.97 -5.23 -4.26
C PRO A 68 21.96 -3.92 -5.08
N PRO A 69 23.11 -3.35 -5.47
CA PRO A 69 23.16 -2.04 -6.11
C PRO A 69 22.23 -1.89 -7.32
N ALA A 70 22.07 -2.95 -8.10
CA ALA A 70 21.13 -3.00 -9.23
C ALA A 70 19.65 -2.86 -8.79
N VAL A 71 19.25 -3.51 -7.70
CA VAL A 71 17.89 -3.42 -7.14
C VAL A 71 17.65 -2.03 -6.53
N ALA A 72 18.66 -1.48 -5.85
CA ALA A 72 18.58 -0.12 -5.30
C ALA A 72 18.41 0.92 -6.41
N ALA A 73 19.19 0.82 -7.49
CA ALA A 73 19.05 1.68 -8.67
C ALA A 73 17.65 1.56 -9.29
N LEU A 74 17.16 0.32 -9.48
CA LEU A 74 15.83 0.06 -10.03
C LEU A 74 14.72 0.70 -9.19
N VAL A 75 14.75 0.50 -7.87
CA VAL A 75 13.77 1.06 -6.94
C VAL A 75 13.82 2.59 -6.96
N ASN A 76 15.01 3.18 -7.05
CA ASN A 76 15.15 4.63 -7.15
C ASN A 76 14.56 5.19 -8.45
N THR A 77 14.75 4.51 -9.58
CA THR A 77 14.09 4.87 -10.85
C THR A 77 12.56 4.85 -10.71
N ILE A 78 11.99 3.77 -10.16
CA ILE A 78 10.54 3.66 -9.99
C ILE A 78 10.01 4.71 -9.00
N ARG A 79 10.78 5.05 -7.95
CA ARG A 79 10.43 6.12 -7.00
C ARG A 79 10.45 7.49 -7.65
N ALA A 80 11.37 7.76 -8.57
CA ALA A 80 11.38 9.01 -9.34
C ALA A 80 10.10 9.14 -10.18
N GLU A 81 9.74 8.09 -10.94
CA GLU A 81 8.48 8.02 -11.70
C GLU A 81 7.25 8.24 -10.79
N GLN A 82 7.24 7.61 -9.61
CA GLN A 82 6.17 7.80 -8.62
C GLN A 82 6.12 9.23 -8.08
N GLY A 83 7.28 9.87 -7.89
CA GLY A 83 7.40 11.26 -7.46
C GLY A 83 6.79 12.23 -8.46
N GLU A 84 7.04 12.03 -9.76
CA GLU A 84 6.44 12.83 -10.84
C GLU A 84 4.92 12.72 -10.86
N ILE A 85 4.38 11.49 -10.73
CA ILE A 85 2.93 11.26 -10.64
C ILE A 85 2.35 11.99 -9.41
N SER A 86 3.05 11.91 -8.27
CA SER A 86 2.61 12.58 -7.04
C SER A 86 2.58 14.10 -7.19
N ARG A 87 3.59 14.68 -7.85
CA ARG A 87 3.65 16.11 -8.16
C ARG A 87 2.48 16.53 -9.05
N ARG A 88 2.25 15.83 -10.16
CA ARG A 88 1.15 16.13 -11.09
C ARG A 88 -0.22 16.01 -10.43
N LYS A 89 -0.38 15.04 -9.54
CA LYS A 89 -1.60 14.89 -8.73
C LYS A 89 -1.80 16.11 -7.81
N ALA A 90 -0.75 16.57 -7.14
CA ALA A 90 -0.80 17.74 -6.27
C ALA A 90 -1.14 19.02 -7.06
N GLU A 91 -0.56 19.20 -8.25
CA GLU A 91 -0.87 20.31 -9.15
C GLU A 91 -2.37 20.33 -9.53
N LEU A 92 -2.92 19.19 -9.96
CA LEU A 92 -4.35 19.09 -10.26
C LEU A 92 -5.24 19.30 -9.03
N SER A 93 -4.86 18.77 -7.86
CA SER A 93 -5.60 19.00 -6.61
C SER A 93 -5.60 20.47 -6.18
N ASN A 94 -4.48 21.17 -6.37
CA ASN A 94 -4.41 22.61 -6.10
C ASN A 94 -5.28 23.40 -7.10
N SER A 95 -5.33 22.97 -8.37
CA SER A 95 -6.21 23.60 -9.36
C SER A 95 -7.68 23.45 -8.98
N LEU A 96 -8.11 22.29 -8.46
CA LEU A 96 -9.47 22.10 -7.94
C LEU A 96 -9.80 23.04 -6.79
N GLY A 97 -8.86 23.32 -5.90
CA GLY A 97 -9.06 24.26 -4.78
C GLY A 97 -9.27 25.71 -5.22
N SER A 98 -8.96 26.04 -6.48
CA SER A 98 -9.19 27.37 -7.07
C SER A 98 -10.53 27.46 -7.82
N ILE A 99 -11.24 26.35 -7.98
CA ILE A 99 -12.52 26.27 -8.69
C ILE A 99 -13.65 26.44 -7.67
N PRO A 100 -14.70 27.23 -7.96
CA PRO A 100 -15.86 27.34 -7.08
C PRO A 100 -16.55 25.98 -6.83
N ASP A 101 -16.99 25.74 -5.59
CA ASP A 101 -17.61 24.48 -5.15
C ASP A 101 -18.88 24.09 -5.95
N GLU A 102 -19.51 25.07 -6.60
CA GLU A 102 -20.74 24.89 -7.39
C GLU A 102 -20.48 24.31 -8.79
N LEU A 103 -19.24 24.35 -9.27
CA LEU A 103 -18.83 23.88 -10.60
C LEU A 103 -18.30 22.45 -10.54
N ALA A 104 -19.05 21.51 -11.12
CA ALA A 104 -18.60 20.15 -11.29
C ALA A 104 -17.43 20.07 -12.30
N CYS A 105 -16.31 19.49 -11.88
CA CYS A 105 -15.11 19.29 -12.70
C CYS A 105 -14.77 17.81 -12.86
N PRO A 106 -15.63 17.00 -13.52
CA PRO A 106 -15.46 15.55 -13.62
C PRO A 106 -14.16 15.15 -14.31
N ASP A 107 -13.69 15.94 -15.29
CA ASP A 107 -12.46 15.65 -16.03
C ASP A 107 -11.22 15.75 -15.14
N VAL A 108 -11.12 16.81 -14.34
CA VAL A 108 -10.00 17.02 -13.41
C VAL A 108 -9.99 15.94 -12.33
N VAL A 109 -11.16 15.62 -11.78
CA VAL A 109 -11.32 14.54 -10.81
C VAL A 109 -10.95 13.19 -11.43
N GLY A 110 -11.37 12.92 -12.67
CA GLY A 110 -11.02 11.72 -13.44
C GLY A 110 -9.52 11.58 -13.66
N GLN A 111 -8.83 12.67 -14.00
CA GLN A 111 -7.37 12.70 -14.13
C GLN A 111 -6.68 12.41 -12.80
N ILE A 112 -7.13 13.01 -11.68
CA ILE A 112 -6.59 12.74 -10.34
C ILE A 112 -6.77 11.27 -9.96
N LEU A 113 -7.93 10.69 -10.23
CA LEU A 113 -8.18 9.27 -9.96
C LEU A 113 -7.30 8.36 -10.82
N THR A 114 -7.06 8.72 -12.08
CA THR A 114 -6.14 8.01 -12.98
C THR A 114 -4.71 8.07 -12.46
N LEU A 115 -4.22 9.25 -12.09
CA LEU A 115 -2.89 9.41 -11.48
C LEU A 115 -2.78 8.65 -10.14
N ARG A 116 -3.85 8.59 -9.35
CA ARG A 116 -3.89 7.80 -8.12
C ARG A 116 -3.73 6.30 -8.40
N ARG A 117 -4.38 5.78 -9.45
CA ARG A 117 -4.21 4.37 -9.86
C ARG A 117 -2.77 4.10 -10.31
N ALA A 118 -2.22 4.96 -11.15
CA ALA A 118 -0.82 4.85 -11.61
C ALA A 118 0.18 4.92 -10.43
N TRP A 119 -0.08 5.79 -9.44
CA TRP A 119 0.76 5.89 -8.24
C TRP A 119 0.75 4.59 -7.41
N VAL A 120 -0.42 3.95 -7.26
CA VAL A 120 -0.57 2.66 -6.57
C VAL A 120 0.13 1.56 -7.35
N GLU A 121 0.03 1.56 -8.67
CA GLU A 121 0.73 0.60 -9.53
C GLU A 121 2.24 0.70 -9.36
N LYS A 122 2.81 1.91 -9.36
CA LYS A 122 4.24 2.13 -9.06
C LYS A 122 4.61 1.70 -7.65
N GLN A 123 3.73 1.88 -6.67
CA GLN A 123 3.96 1.39 -5.31
C GLN A 123 4.05 -0.14 -5.25
N ASP A 124 3.17 -0.84 -5.96
CA ASP A 124 3.20 -2.30 -6.05
C ASP A 124 4.43 -2.78 -6.86
N GLU A 125 4.84 -2.04 -7.89
CA GLU A 125 6.07 -2.30 -8.65
C GLU A 125 7.33 -2.19 -7.77
N ILE A 126 7.40 -1.17 -6.90
CA ILE A 126 8.49 -1.02 -5.91
C ILE A 126 8.54 -2.22 -4.98
N ARG A 127 7.39 -2.64 -4.44
CA ARG A 127 7.33 -3.83 -3.56
C ARG A 127 7.79 -5.08 -4.28
N TYR A 128 7.31 -5.29 -5.50
CA TYR A 128 7.71 -6.42 -6.32
C TYR A 128 9.23 -6.43 -6.56
N ALA A 129 9.80 -5.29 -6.94
CA ALA A 129 11.24 -5.15 -7.16
C ALA A 129 12.08 -5.39 -5.90
N LEU A 130 11.59 -4.99 -4.72
CA LEU A 130 12.25 -5.28 -3.45
C LEU A 130 12.24 -6.78 -3.12
N ASP A 131 11.16 -7.47 -3.45
CA ASP A 131 10.99 -8.90 -3.13
C ASP A 131 11.68 -9.83 -4.15
N HIS A 132 11.75 -9.42 -5.42
CA HIS A 132 12.20 -10.28 -6.54
C HIS A 132 13.47 -9.77 -7.23
N GLY A 133 13.89 -8.54 -6.94
CA GLY A 133 15.11 -7.94 -7.51
C GLY A 133 14.98 -7.43 -8.95
N HIS A 134 13.80 -7.53 -9.56
CA HIS A 134 13.53 -7.07 -10.94
C HIS A 134 12.12 -6.49 -11.07
N ARG A 135 11.84 -5.77 -12.17
CA ARG A 135 10.48 -5.31 -12.48
C ARG A 135 9.58 -6.50 -12.83
N PRO A 136 8.25 -6.40 -12.62
CA PRO A 136 7.33 -7.42 -13.09
C PRO A 136 7.45 -7.55 -14.62
N ALA A 137 8.06 -8.64 -15.08
CA ALA A 137 8.12 -8.95 -16.51
C ALA A 137 6.74 -9.41 -16.98
N GLN A 138 6.40 -9.13 -18.24
CA GLN A 138 5.19 -9.69 -18.86
C GLN A 138 5.35 -11.20 -19.12
N GLU A 139 6.57 -11.71 -19.18
CA GLU A 139 6.86 -13.12 -19.42
C GLU A 139 6.93 -13.95 -18.13
N PRO A 140 6.55 -15.24 -18.18
CA PRO A 140 6.60 -16.12 -17.01
C PRO A 140 8.05 -16.35 -16.57
N VAL A 141 8.31 -16.05 -15.30
CA VAL A 141 9.61 -16.32 -14.65
C VAL A 141 9.87 -17.83 -14.69
N LYS A 142 10.94 -18.25 -15.36
CA LYS A 142 11.42 -19.64 -15.34
C LYS A 142 11.84 -19.99 -13.91
N LEU A 143 11.15 -20.95 -13.30
CA LEU A 143 11.46 -21.41 -11.96
C LEU A 143 12.67 -22.33 -12.02
N VAL A 144 13.74 -21.95 -11.32
CA VAL A 144 14.90 -22.82 -11.12
C VAL A 144 14.49 -23.91 -10.13
N GLU A 145 14.23 -25.08 -10.72
CA GLU A 145 14.20 -26.37 -10.06
C GLU A 145 15.55 -26.63 -9.37
N ASP A 146 15.57 -27.23 -8.17
CA ASP A 146 16.53 -28.32 -7.86
C ASP A 146 16.56 -28.76 -6.39
N SER A 147 16.26 -27.91 -5.40
CA SER A 147 16.46 -28.31 -3.99
C SER A 147 15.26 -28.96 -3.30
N PHE A 148 14.05 -28.85 -3.84
CA PHE A 148 12.83 -29.23 -3.11
C PHE A 148 12.64 -30.75 -2.98
N SER A 149 13.00 -31.52 -4.01
CA SER A 149 12.73 -32.97 -4.05
C SER A 149 13.48 -33.76 -2.98
N ALA A 150 14.68 -33.32 -2.60
CA ALA A 150 15.50 -33.97 -1.59
C ALA A 150 14.97 -33.78 -0.15
N SER A 151 14.06 -32.81 0.05
CA SER A 151 13.50 -32.47 1.36
C SER A 151 12.11 -33.07 1.63
N LEU A 152 11.59 -33.87 0.70
CA LEU A 152 10.23 -34.41 0.81
C LEU A 152 10.19 -35.61 1.77
N PRO A 153 9.15 -35.71 2.62
CA PRO A 153 8.96 -36.87 3.49
C PRO A 153 8.72 -38.15 2.67
N THR A 154 9.30 -39.26 3.11
CA THR A 154 9.04 -40.61 2.57
C THR A 154 7.76 -41.22 3.15
N ASP A 155 7.23 -40.67 4.25
CA ASP A 155 5.97 -41.13 4.82
C ASP A 155 4.76 -40.66 3.99
N LYS A 156 3.88 -41.60 3.66
CA LYS A 156 2.70 -41.39 2.82
C LYS A 156 1.69 -40.45 3.47
N PHE A 157 1.52 -40.53 4.79
CA PHE A 157 0.57 -39.69 5.51
C PHE A 157 1.02 -38.22 5.56
N GLU A 158 2.28 -37.96 5.93
CA GLU A 158 2.82 -36.61 5.93
C GLU A 158 2.85 -36.00 4.51
N LEU A 159 3.12 -36.81 3.49
CA LEU A 159 3.08 -36.35 2.11
C LEU A 159 1.66 -35.97 1.65
N ASP A 160 0.64 -36.77 1.97
CA ASP A 160 -0.76 -36.43 1.68
C ASP A 160 -1.22 -35.15 2.40
N ARG A 161 -0.78 -34.96 3.65
CA ARG A 161 -1.03 -33.72 4.40
C ARG A 161 -0.42 -32.51 3.71
N LEU A 162 0.82 -32.60 3.24
CA LEU A 162 1.49 -31.53 2.50
C LEU A 162 0.81 -31.24 1.15
N ILE A 163 0.37 -32.28 0.43
CA ILE A 163 -0.39 -32.14 -0.82
C ILE A 163 -1.69 -31.37 -0.56
N ARG A 164 -2.45 -31.72 0.48
CA ARG A 164 -3.69 -30.99 0.85
C ARG A 164 -3.42 -29.53 1.19
N TYR A 165 -2.33 -29.28 1.92
CA TYR A 165 -1.93 -27.93 2.29
C TYR A 165 -1.54 -27.07 1.08
N GLU A 166 -0.73 -27.60 0.16
CA GLU A 166 -0.35 -26.86 -1.06
C GLU A 166 -1.55 -26.68 -2.01
N LYS A 167 -2.47 -27.64 -2.12
CA LYS A 167 -3.73 -27.44 -2.87
C LYS A 167 -4.55 -26.28 -2.31
N SER A 168 -4.60 -26.13 -0.98
CA SER A 168 -5.27 -24.99 -0.33
C SER A 168 -4.59 -23.66 -0.68
N LYS A 169 -3.25 -23.60 -0.66
CA LYS A 169 -2.51 -22.40 -1.07
C LYS A 169 -2.74 -22.05 -2.52
N LEU A 170 -2.72 -23.03 -3.42
CA LEU A 170 -2.96 -22.83 -4.84
C LEU A 170 -4.34 -22.21 -5.10
N SER A 171 -5.38 -22.68 -4.42
CA SER A 171 -6.72 -22.06 -4.48
C SER A 171 -6.71 -20.60 -4.01
N LYS A 172 -6.00 -20.30 -2.90
CA LYS A 172 -5.84 -18.93 -2.40
C LYS A 172 -5.08 -18.04 -3.38
N TYR A 173 -4.02 -18.55 -4.02
CA TYR A 173 -3.25 -17.79 -5.00
C TYR A 173 -4.05 -17.50 -6.27
N ARG A 174 -4.86 -18.46 -6.76
CA ARG A 174 -5.78 -18.24 -7.88
C ARG A 174 -6.81 -17.17 -7.54
N SER A 175 -7.44 -17.28 -6.38
CA SER A 175 -8.38 -16.24 -5.90
C SER A 175 -7.70 -14.88 -5.74
N GLY A 176 -6.44 -14.85 -5.33
CA GLY A 176 -5.63 -13.64 -5.25
C GLY A 176 -5.32 -13.02 -6.60
N LEU A 177 -5.03 -13.85 -7.61
CA LEU A 177 -4.81 -13.44 -8.99
C LEU A 177 -6.07 -12.76 -9.57
N ASP A 178 -7.24 -13.37 -9.38
CA ASP A 178 -8.51 -12.85 -9.90
C ASP A 178 -8.88 -11.48 -9.29
N ARG A 179 -8.52 -11.27 -8.01
CA ARG A 179 -8.78 -10.01 -7.29
C ARG A 179 -7.72 -8.94 -7.54
N SER A 180 -6.61 -9.28 -8.19
CA SER A 180 -5.48 -8.36 -8.36
C SER A 180 -5.72 -7.40 -9.52
N SER A 181 -5.73 -6.10 -9.23
CA SER A 181 -5.90 -5.05 -10.24
C SER A 181 -4.59 -4.63 -10.90
N THR A 182 -3.44 -4.74 -10.21
CA THR A 182 -2.14 -4.30 -10.70
C THR A 182 -1.34 -5.45 -11.31
N GLU A 183 -0.60 -5.17 -12.39
CA GLU A 183 0.21 -6.20 -13.07
C GLU A 183 1.30 -6.77 -12.17
N ALA A 184 1.91 -5.96 -11.30
CA ALA A 184 2.89 -6.42 -10.32
C ALA A 184 2.32 -7.51 -9.38
N LYS A 185 1.09 -7.32 -8.89
CA LYS A 185 0.41 -8.33 -8.04
C LYS A 185 0.01 -9.55 -8.84
N LYS A 186 -0.51 -9.37 -10.06
CA LYS A 186 -0.83 -10.50 -10.94
C LYS A 186 0.40 -11.35 -11.20
N GLN A 187 1.54 -10.74 -11.50
CA GLN A 187 2.79 -11.44 -11.74
C GLN A 187 3.32 -12.15 -10.48
N HIS A 188 3.18 -11.53 -9.31
CA HIS A 188 3.47 -12.18 -8.04
C HIS A 188 2.63 -13.45 -7.88
N TYR A 189 1.31 -13.38 -8.03
CA TYR A 189 0.44 -14.54 -7.89
C TYR A 189 0.69 -15.60 -8.97
N ARG A 190 0.92 -15.22 -10.23
CA ARG A 190 1.32 -16.17 -11.30
C ARG A 190 2.58 -16.95 -10.91
N THR A 191 3.59 -16.26 -10.36
CA THR A 191 4.82 -16.89 -9.90
C THR A 191 4.57 -17.85 -8.72
N GLN A 192 3.71 -17.46 -7.77
CA GLN A 192 3.35 -18.34 -6.64
C GLN A 192 2.53 -19.55 -7.08
N ILE A 193 1.62 -19.38 -8.04
CA ILE A 193 0.85 -20.49 -8.63
C ILE A 193 1.80 -21.47 -9.31
N ALA A 194 2.68 -20.99 -10.19
CA ALA A 194 3.65 -21.85 -10.88
C ALA A 194 4.56 -22.60 -9.88
N LYS A 195 5.01 -21.93 -8.80
CA LYS A 195 5.76 -22.56 -7.70
C LYS A 195 4.96 -23.66 -7.01
N ALA A 196 3.71 -23.39 -6.69
CA ALA A 196 2.84 -24.34 -5.99
C ALA A 196 2.47 -25.54 -6.88
N GLU A 197 2.20 -25.30 -8.17
CA GLU A 197 1.90 -26.33 -9.15
C GLU A 197 3.08 -27.29 -9.34
N LEU A 198 4.28 -26.77 -9.52
CA LEU A 198 5.49 -27.58 -9.66
C LEU A 198 5.77 -28.41 -8.39
N LYS A 199 5.58 -27.81 -7.20
CA LYS A 199 5.69 -28.52 -5.92
C LYS A 199 4.67 -29.65 -5.80
N LEU A 200 3.41 -29.38 -6.16
CA LEU A 200 2.34 -30.37 -6.12
C LEU A 200 2.59 -31.53 -7.08
N GLU A 201 3.05 -31.23 -8.30
CA GLU A 201 3.39 -32.23 -9.30
C GLU A 201 4.45 -33.20 -8.76
N ARG A 202 5.54 -32.66 -8.17
CA ARG A 202 6.59 -33.46 -7.55
C ARG A 202 6.09 -34.29 -6.37
N MET A 203 5.31 -33.70 -5.46
CA MET A 203 4.74 -34.43 -4.32
C MET A 203 3.79 -35.53 -4.76
N LEU A 204 2.95 -35.28 -5.77
CA LEU A 204 2.03 -36.28 -6.32
C LEU A 204 2.77 -37.41 -7.05
N ALA A 205 3.86 -37.10 -7.76
CA ALA A 205 4.70 -38.11 -8.39
C ALA A 205 5.32 -39.04 -7.34
N LEU A 206 5.87 -38.47 -6.26
CA LEU A 206 6.45 -39.25 -5.15
C LEU A 206 5.37 -40.05 -4.39
N PHE A 207 4.19 -39.47 -4.16
CA PHE A 207 3.07 -40.15 -3.50
C PHE A 207 2.56 -41.36 -4.29
N LYS A 208 2.62 -41.30 -5.63
CA LYS A 208 2.27 -42.44 -6.49
C LYS A 208 3.35 -43.52 -6.52
N ALA A 209 4.60 -43.16 -6.24
CA ALA A 209 5.71 -44.09 -6.21
C ALA A 209 5.83 -44.87 -4.87
N LEU A 210 5.14 -44.41 -3.82
CA LEU A 210 5.05 -45.03 -2.48
C LEU A 210 3.76 -45.86 -2.31
#